data_AF-A0A8T5QQP8-F1
#
_entry.id   AF-A0A8T5QQP8-F1
#
_cell.length_a   1.000
_cell.length_b   1.000
_cell.length_c   1.000
_cell.angle_alpha   90.00
_cell.angle_beta   90.00
_cell.angle_gamma   90.00
#
_symmetry.space_group_name_H-M   'P 1'
#
loop_
_entity.id
_entity.type
_entity.pdbx_description
1 polymer ?
#
loop_
_entity_poly.entity_id
_entity_poly.type
_entity_poly.pdbx_seq_one_letter_code
_entity_poly.pdbx_strand_id
1 'polypeptide(L)'
;MKTNTQFKQKGRRLGSAGGFINQLMSNNSTVPKVGEGATEILYSDRHAYEVLAFDEEKKAVTIQRYAPTRLDKLGMSDVQNYEYKELTGSPMNLYYKWGSWKRKGIKYVFTDEFCKMYKDNYKLMHEEYKRRGGKYIGGFVGQVIEGITKKKIEWHTMNIIFGVKEEYYDFSF
;
A
#
# COMPACT_ATOMS: atom_id res chain seq x y z
N MET A 1 -15.56 28.21 -6.41
CA MET A 1 -14.58 27.54 -7.29
C MET A 1 -14.77 26.04 -7.13
N LYS A 2 -15.10 25.30 -8.21
CA LYS A 2 -15.21 23.84 -8.18
C LYS A 2 -13.90 23.26 -8.74
N THR A 3 -13.00 22.82 -7.89
CA THR A 3 -11.97 21.86 -8.31
C THR A 3 -12.67 20.53 -8.51
N ASN A 4 -12.92 20.18 -9.77
CA ASN A 4 -13.54 18.91 -10.13
C ASN A 4 -12.43 17.84 -10.19
N THR A 5 -11.75 17.60 -9.07
CA THR A 5 -10.58 16.72 -9.03
C THR A 5 -11.04 15.26 -9.15
N GLN A 6 -11.15 14.75 -10.37
CA GLN A 6 -11.42 13.33 -10.59
C GLN A 6 -10.18 12.49 -10.30
N PHE A 7 -10.22 11.68 -9.26
CA PHE A 7 -9.16 10.73 -8.90
C PHE A 7 -9.31 9.41 -9.67
N LYS A 8 -9.12 9.47 -11.00
CA LYS A 8 -9.20 8.27 -11.85
C LYS A 8 -8.02 7.34 -11.57
N GLN A 9 -8.27 6.15 -11.07
CA GLN A 9 -7.22 5.16 -10.82
C GLN A 9 -6.86 4.46 -12.12
N LYS A 10 -5.56 4.30 -12.39
CA LYS A 10 -5.10 3.46 -13.50
C LYS A 10 -5.49 2.02 -13.19
N GLY A 11 -6.38 1.47 -14.02
CA GLY A 11 -6.77 0.06 -13.94
C GLY A 11 -5.54 -0.86 -13.99
N ARG A 12 -5.63 -1.99 -13.29
CA ARG A 12 -4.64 -3.07 -13.37
C ARG A 12 -4.58 -3.66 -14.78
N ARG A 13 -3.40 -4.15 -15.18
CA ARG A 13 -3.28 -4.93 -16.42
C ARG A 13 -4.13 -6.20 -16.30
N LEU A 14 -4.78 -6.61 -17.38
CA LEU A 14 -5.53 -7.87 -17.46
C LEU A 14 -4.63 -9.03 -17.00
N GLY A 15 -5.13 -9.85 -16.07
CA GLY A 15 -4.40 -10.99 -15.49
C GLY A 15 -3.50 -10.68 -14.28
N SER A 16 -3.47 -9.43 -13.76
CA SER A 16 -2.68 -9.08 -12.57
C SER A 16 -3.44 -9.12 -11.23
N ALA A 17 -4.72 -9.52 -11.26
CA ALA A 17 -5.55 -9.82 -10.08
C ALA A 17 -6.16 -11.22 -10.26
N GLY A 18 -6.31 -11.98 -9.17
CA GLY A 18 -6.77 -13.38 -9.22
C GLY A 18 -8.24 -13.54 -9.57
N GLY A 19 -9.07 -12.55 -9.24
CA GLY A 19 -10.51 -12.53 -9.55
C GLY A 19 -10.89 -11.44 -10.56
N PHE A 20 -11.74 -11.79 -11.53
CA PHE A 20 -12.29 -10.86 -12.53
C PHE A 20 -13.00 -9.65 -11.88
N ILE A 21 -13.73 -9.89 -10.78
CA ILE A 21 -14.45 -8.85 -10.03
C ILE A 21 -13.48 -7.83 -9.41
N ASN A 22 -12.40 -8.30 -8.78
CA ASN A 22 -11.34 -7.43 -8.25
C ASN A 22 -10.71 -6.57 -9.37
N GLN A 23 -10.57 -7.14 -10.57
CA GLN A 23 -10.05 -6.41 -11.71
C GLN A 23 -11.00 -5.30 -12.19
N LEU A 24 -12.29 -5.59 -12.32
CA LEU A 24 -13.30 -4.60 -12.71
C LEU A 24 -13.35 -3.43 -11.70
N MET A 25 -13.35 -3.77 -10.41
CA MET A 25 -13.36 -2.84 -9.28
C MET A 25 -12.11 -1.93 -9.24
N SER A 26 -10.94 -2.43 -9.66
CA SER A 26 -9.71 -1.64 -9.66
C SER A 26 -9.72 -0.44 -10.62
N ASN A 27 -10.58 -0.44 -11.64
CA ASN A 27 -10.69 0.65 -12.62
C ASN A 27 -11.79 1.65 -12.23
N ASN A 28 -11.60 2.32 -11.09
CA ASN A 28 -12.58 3.26 -10.54
C ASN A 28 -12.07 4.72 -10.54
N SER A 29 -12.98 5.65 -10.27
CA SER A 29 -12.67 7.08 -10.08
C SER A 29 -13.32 7.63 -8.80
N THR A 30 -13.39 6.80 -7.75
CA THR A 30 -14.05 7.18 -6.50
C THR A 30 -13.29 8.27 -5.77
N VAL A 31 -14.04 9.19 -5.15
CA VAL A 31 -13.50 10.30 -4.36
C VAL A 31 -13.61 9.96 -2.88
N PRO A 32 -12.53 10.06 -2.09
CA PRO A 32 -12.60 9.86 -0.65
C PRO A 32 -13.50 10.91 0.03
N LYS A 33 -14.25 10.46 1.03
CA LYS A 33 -15.08 11.34 1.87
C LYS A 33 -14.99 10.89 3.32
N VAL A 34 -14.80 11.86 4.22
CA VAL A 34 -14.60 11.61 5.65
C VAL A 34 -15.83 10.93 6.25
N GLY A 35 -15.60 9.89 7.06
CA GLY A 35 -16.63 9.05 7.67
C GLY A 35 -17.20 7.97 6.75
N GLU A 36 -16.81 7.94 5.47
CA GLU A 36 -17.20 6.86 4.57
C GLU A 36 -16.19 5.71 4.59
N GLY A 37 -16.66 4.55 4.12
CA GLY A 37 -15.83 3.38 3.96
C GLY A 37 -14.84 3.51 2.79
N ALA A 38 -13.78 2.73 2.87
CA ALA A 38 -12.95 2.40 1.73
C ALA A 38 -12.61 0.90 1.73
N THR A 39 -12.37 0.34 0.56
CA THR A 39 -11.96 -1.06 0.39
C THR A 39 -10.63 -1.12 -0.35
N GLU A 40 -9.62 -1.70 0.27
CA GLU A 40 -8.40 -2.12 -0.42
C GLU A 40 -8.64 -3.43 -1.16
N ILE A 41 -8.30 -3.46 -2.44
CA ILE A 41 -8.40 -4.64 -3.30
C ILE A 41 -7.01 -5.27 -3.42
N LEU A 42 -6.88 -6.50 -2.94
CA LEU A 42 -5.65 -7.28 -3.02
C LEU A 42 -5.68 -8.18 -4.27
N TYR A 43 -5.07 -9.35 -4.22
CA TYR A 43 -5.09 -10.29 -5.34
C TYR A 43 -6.45 -11.00 -5.41
N SER A 44 -6.78 -11.71 -4.34
CA SER A 44 -8.05 -12.38 -4.10
C SER A 44 -8.85 -11.69 -2.98
N ASP A 45 -8.17 -11.31 -1.91
CA ASP A 45 -8.77 -10.68 -0.72
C ASP A 45 -9.20 -9.22 -0.91
N ARG A 46 -10.04 -8.76 0.01
CA ARG A 46 -10.45 -7.35 0.18
C ARG A 46 -10.38 -6.96 1.64
N HIS A 47 -9.88 -5.75 1.91
CA HIS A 47 -9.80 -5.22 3.28
C HIS A 47 -10.60 -3.93 3.44
N ALA A 48 -11.40 -3.87 4.49
CA ALA A 48 -12.23 -2.72 4.84
C ALA A 48 -11.45 -1.67 5.66
N TYR A 49 -11.67 -0.41 5.29
CA TYR A 49 -11.08 0.78 5.90
C TYR A 49 -12.15 1.86 6.13
N GLU A 50 -11.84 2.78 7.04
CA GLU A 50 -12.57 4.04 7.23
C GLU A 50 -11.72 5.23 6.78
N VAL A 51 -12.35 6.21 6.13
CA VAL A 51 -11.71 7.48 5.77
C VAL A 51 -11.81 8.45 6.95
N LEU A 52 -10.67 8.73 7.58
CA LEU A 52 -10.59 9.61 8.75
C LEU A 52 -10.39 11.08 8.38
N ALA A 53 -9.64 11.33 7.31
CA ALA A 53 -9.36 12.69 6.84
C ALA A 53 -9.11 12.70 5.34
N PHE A 54 -9.51 13.77 4.67
CA PHE A 54 -9.24 13.99 3.25
C PHE A 54 -8.90 15.45 2.99
N ASP A 55 -7.77 15.66 2.32
CA ASP A 55 -7.29 16.97 1.85
C ASP A 55 -7.22 16.92 0.31
N GLU A 56 -8.19 17.57 -0.33
CA GLU A 56 -8.32 17.58 -1.80
C GLU A 56 -7.15 18.32 -2.47
N GLU A 57 -6.69 19.43 -1.88
CA GLU A 57 -5.62 20.26 -2.43
C GLU A 57 -4.29 19.52 -2.42
N LYS A 58 -3.96 18.87 -1.31
CA LYS A 58 -2.75 18.04 -1.17
C LYS A 58 -2.91 16.66 -1.80
N LYS A 59 -4.11 16.30 -2.24
CA LYS A 59 -4.47 14.99 -2.79
C LYS A 59 -4.04 13.87 -1.85
N ALA A 60 -4.34 14.05 -0.57
CA ALA A 60 -3.92 13.19 0.52
C ALA A 60 -5.12 12.71 1.33
N VAL A 61 -5.13 11.45 1.71
CA VAL A 61 -6.20 10.84 2.51
C VAL A 61 -5.60 10.01 3.63
N THR A 62 -6.20 10.08 4.81
CA THR A 62 -5.87 9.24 5.96
C THR A 62 -6.97 8.21 6.13
N ILE A 63 -6.58 6.93 6.11
CA ILE A 63 -7.48 5.80 6.30
C ILE A 63 -7.03 4.90 7.44
N GLN A 64 -7.95 4.17 8.08
CA GLN A 64 -7.62 3.18 9.11
C GLN A 64 -8.38 1.88 8.88
N ARG A 65 -7.73 0.74 9.10
CA ARG A 65 -8.31 -0.58 8.83
C ARG A 65 -9.36 -0.90 9.90
N TYR A 66 -10.41 -1.63 9.54
CA TYR A 66 -11.28 -2.27 10.53
C TYR A 66 -10.67 -3.58 11.05
N ALA A 67 -11.09 -4.00 12.25
CA ALA A 67 -11.01 -5.39 12.72
C ALA A 67 -12.36 -6.06 12.45
N PRO A 68 -12.61 -6.55 11.22
CA PRO A 68 -13.90 -7.12 10.87
C PRO A 68 -14.12 -8.43 11.61
N THR A 69 -15.32 -8.62 12.14
CA THR A 69 -15.74 -9.88 12.75
C THR A 69 -16.69 -10.59 11.81
N ARG A 70 -16.37 -11.82 11.42
CA ARG A 70 -17.24 -12.61 10.54
C ARG A 70 -18.51 -13.03 11.29
N LEU A 71 -19.67 -12.75 10.71
CA LEU A 71 -20.98 -13.04 11.28
C LEU A 71 -21.55 -14.38 10.84
N ASP A 72 -21.25 -14.78 9.60
CA ASP A 72 -21.76 -16.04 9.07
C ASP A 72 -20.98 -17.25 9.61
N LYS A 73 -21.64 -18.41 9.61
CA LYS A 73 -21.04 -19.70 9.98
C LYS A 73 -20.86 -20.60 8.76
N LEU A 74 -20.72 -20.03 7.57
CA LEU A 74 -20.70 -20.76 6.29
C LEU A 74 -19.33 -21.36 5.95
N GLY A 75 -18.42 -21.49 6.93
CA GLY A 75 -17.10 -22.09 6.73
C GLY A 75 -16.30 -21.38 5.64
N MET A 76 -15.76 -22.13 4.68
CA MET A 76 -14.95 -21.57 3.57
C MET A 76 -15.79 -21.07 2.38
N SER A 77 -17.04 -20.67 2.60
CA SER A 77 -17.88 -20.12 1.54
C SER A 77 -17.35 -18.79 0.99
N ASP A 78 -17.58 -18.58 -0.31
CA ASP A 78 -17.39 -17.29 -0.98
C ASP A 78 -18.41 -16.22 -0.55
N VAL A 79 -19.53 -16.64 0.06
CA VAL A 79 -20.52 -15.71 0.60
C VAL A 79 -20.17 -15.43 2.05
N GLN A 80 -19.62 -14.23 2.28
CA GLN A 80 -19.09 -13.83 3.59
C GLN A 80 -19.74 -12.54 4.05
N ASN A 81 -20.18 -12.53 5.31
CA ASN A 81 -20.75 -11.36 5.96
C ASN A 81 -19.89 -10.96 7.16
N TYR A 82 -19.46 -9.71 7.18
CA TYR A 82 -18.62 -9.14 8.22
C TYR A 82 -19.29 -7.95 8.91
N GLU A 83 -19.00 -7.81 10.20
CA GLU A 83 -19.36 -6.64 11.00
C GLU A 83 -18.13 -5.74 11.23
N TYR A 84 -18.34 -4.42 11.17
CA TYR A 84 -17.29 -3.41 11.23
C TYR A 84 -17.48 -2.48 12.44
N LYS A 85 -17.23 -3.00 13.65
CA LYS A 85 -17.39 -2.24 14.90
C LYS A 85 -16.14 -1.47 15.31
N GLU A 86 -14.97 -2.08 15.13
CA GLU A 86 -13.73 -1.59 15.70
C GLU A 86 -12.69 -1.28 14.62
N LEU A 87 -11.97 -0.18 14.81
CA LEU A 87 -10.79 0.15 14.02
C LEU A 87 -9.57 -0.55 14.62
N THR A 88 -8.65 -0.97 13.76
CA THR A 88 -7.42 -1.66 14.13
C THR A 88 -6.21 -1.06 13.45
N GLY A 89 -5.04 -1.32 14.04
CA GLY A 89 -3.77 -0.78 13.59
C GLY A 89 -3.70 0.75 13.70
N SER A 90 -2.66 1.33 13.10
CA SER A 90 -2.47 2.77 13.05
C SER A 90 -3.05 3.38 11.77
N PRO A 91 -3.53 4.64 11.81
CA PRO A 91 -3.91 5.38 10.63
C PRO A 91 -2.79 5.42 9.58
N MET A 92 -3.18 5.30 8.31
CA MET A 92 -2.29 5.23 7.17
C MET A 92 -2.59 6.38 6.20
N ASN A 93 -1.53 7.06 5.77
CA ASN A 93 -1.63 8.15 4.80
C ASN A 93 -1.37 7.67 3.38
N LEU A 94 -2.32 7.97 2.49
CA LEU A 94 -2.22 7.75 1.05
C LEU A 94 -2.17 9.08 0.30
N TYR A 95 -1.46 9.06 -0.81
CA TYR A 95 -1.26 10.23 -1.67
C TYR A 95 -1.58 9.84 -3.10
N TYR A 96 -2.40 10.64 -3.77
CA TYR A 96 -2.70 10.40 -5.17
C TYR A 96 -1.56 10.91 -6.05
N LYS A 97 -0.82 9.98 -6.66
CA LYS A 97 0.35 10.27 -7.50
C LYS A 97 0.38 9.39 -8.73
N TRP A 98 0.69 9.99 -9.88
CA TRP A 98 0.88 9.28 -11.16
C TRP A 98 -0.32 8.42 -11.59
N GLY A 99 -1.53 8.86 -11.24
CA GLY A 99 -2.79 8.18 -11.59
C GLY A 99 -3.19 7.05 -10.65
N SER A 100 -2.65 6.97 -9.43
CA SER A 100 -3.05 5.97 -8.44
C SER A 100 -2.87 6.50 -7.01
N TRP A 101 -3.59 5.93 -6.05
CA TRP A 101 -3.31 6.14 -4.63
C TRP A 101 -2.07 5.37 -4.21
N LYS A 102 -1.20 6.00 -3.42
CA LYS A 102 0.08 5.41 -3.02
C LYS A 102 0.39 5.65 -1.56
N ARG A 103 0.92 4.63 -0.91
CA ARG A 103 1.53 4.71 0.41
C ARG A 103 2.99 5.12 0.29
N LYS A 104 3.41 6.05 1.16
CA LYS A 104 4.82 6.45 1.29
C LYS A 104 5.58 5.45 2.16
N GLY A 105 6.60 4.83 1.61
CA GLY A 105 7.58 4.00 2.31
C GLY A 105 8.94 4.67 2.39
N ILE A 106 9.79 4.19 3.30
CA ILE A 106 11.20 4.55 3.36
C ILE A 106 12.01 3.29 3.08
N LYS A 107 12.88 3.35 2.09
CA LYS A 107 13.86 2.32 1.77
C LYS A 107 15.25 2.88 1.99
N TYR A 108 16.16 2.06 2.49
CA TYR A 108 17.58 2.40 2.56
C TYR A 108 18.28 1.86 1.32
N VAL A 109 19.09 2.68 0.69
CA VAL A 109 19.85 2.32 -0.52
C VAL A 109 21.29 2.78 -0.39
N PHE A 110 22.20 2.15 -1.10
CA PHE A 110 23.58 2.62 -1.19
C PHE A 110 23.63 4.00 -1.87
N THR A 111 24.60 4.82 -1.46
CA THR A 111 24.90 6.09 -2.11
C THR A 111 25.52 5.84 -3.49
N ASP A 112 25.38 6.80 -4.39
CA ASP A 112 25.88 6.65 -5.75
C ASP A 112 27.42 6.65 -5.76
N GLU A 113 28.04 7.41 -4.85
CA GLU A 113 29.47 7.44 -4.60
C GLU A 113 29.97 6.09 -4.09
N PHE A 114 29.27 5.49 -3.14
CA PHE A 114 29.63 4.17 -2.63
C PHE A 114 29.51 3.09 -3.69
N CYS A 115 28.42 3.08 -4.47
CA CYS A 115 28.29 2.18 -5.62
C CYS A 115 29.43 2.38 -6.64
N LYS A 116 29.82 3.63 -6.94
CA LYS A 116 30.90 3.94 -7.89
C LYS A 116 32.28 3.46 -7.44
N MET A 117 32.57 3.46 -6.14
CA MET A 117 33.83 2.93 -5.61
C MET A 117 34.00 1.43 -5.88
N TYR A 118 32.89 0.68 -5.89
CA TYR A 118 32.92 -0.77 -6.01
C TYR A 118 32.46 -1.30 -7.37
N LYS A 119 31.88 -0.47 -8.24
CA LYS A 119 31.40 -0.78 -9.62
C LYS A 119 30.74 -2.15 -9.75
N ASP A 120 31.53 -3.18 -10.06
CA ASP A 120 31.10 -4.55 -10.35
C ASP A 120 31.38 -5.55 -9.21
N ASN A 121 32.15 -5.15 -8.20
CA ASN A 121 32.48 -5.99 -7.05
C ASN A 121 31.45 -5.82 -5.92
N TYR A 122 30.22 -6.26 -6.20
CA TYR A 122 29.12 -6.24 -5.24
C TYR A 122 29.46 -7.01 -3.95
N LYS A 123 30.25 -8.09 -4.03
CA LYS A 123 30.68 -8.85 -2.85
C LYS A 123 31.47 -7.98 -1.89
N LEU A 124 32.50 -7.29 -2.38
CA LEU A 124 33.33 -6.41 -1.58
C LEU A 124 32.53 -5.21 -1.04
N MET A 125 31.60 -4.68 -1.84
CA MET A 125 30.67 -3.63 -1.40
C MET A 125 29.83 -4.07 -0.20
N HIS A 126 29.25 -5.28 -0.26
CA HIS A 126 28.45 -5.83 0.84
C HIS A 126 29.28 -6.15 2.08
N GLU A 127 30.52 -6.63 1.90
CA GLU A 127 31.48 -6.88 2.99
C GLU A 127 31.87 -5.57 3.68
N GLU A 128 32.19 -4.52 2.93
CA GLU A 128 32.53 -3.19 3.47
C GLU A 128 31.35 -2.60 4.26
N TYR A 129 30.13 -2.69 3.71
CA TYR A 129 28.93 -2.27 4.43
C TYR A 129 28.80 -2.97 5.78
N LYS A 130 28.98 -4.31 5.82
CA LYS A 130 28.94 -5.08 7.07
C LYS A 130 30.07 -4.69 8.01
N ARG A 131 31.29 -4.48 7.49
CA ARG A 131 32.47 -4.06 8.25
C ARG A 131 32.24 -2.72 8.95
N ARG A 132 31.50 -1.81 8.32
CA ARG A 132 31.11 -0.52 8.90
C ARG A 132 29.88 -0.60 9.83
N GLY A 133 29.48 -1.80 10.23
CA GLY A 133 28.36 -2.05 11.14
C GLY A 133 26.99 -2.13 10.45
N GLY A 134 26.97 -2.20 9.11
CA GLY A 134 25.77 -2.34 8.29
C GLY A 134 25.00 -3.62 8.54
N LYS A 135 23.69 -3.49 8.77
CA LYS A 135 22.78 -4.62 8.96
C LYS A 135 21.82 -4.75 7.77
N TYR A 136 21.53 -6.00 7.41
CA TYR A 136 20.47 -6.32 6.45
C TYR A 136 19.21 -6.73 7.21
N ILE A 137 18.06 -6.26 6.74
CA ILE A 137 16.73 -6.63 7.25
C ILE A 137 15.98 -7.25 6.07
N GLY A 138 15.68 -8.55 6.16
CA GLY A 138 15.01 -9.28 5.07
C GLY A 138 15.75 -9.22 3.73
N GLY A 139 17.09 -9.21 3.75
CA GLY A 139 17.92 -9.09 2.55
C GLY A 139 18.12 -7.66 2.02
N PHE A 140 17.46 -6.65 2.60
CA PHE A 140 17.61 -5.25 2.23
C PHE A 140 18.50 -4.49 3.21
N VAL A 141 19.11 -3.39 2.76
CA VAL A 141 19.84 -2.46 3.62
C VAL A 141 18.89 -1.96 4.71
N GLY A 142 19.28 -2.10 5.98
CA GLY A 142 18.39 -1.84 7.12
C GLY A 142 18.56 -0.47 7.77
N GLN A 143 19.64 0.25 7.48
CA GLN A 143 19.98 1.48 8.21
C GLN A 143 20.74 2.49 7.35
N VAL A 144 20.80 3.73 7.84
CA VAL A 144 21.66 4.79 7.30
C VAL A 144 23.05 4.65 7.91
N ILE A 145 24.06 4.59 7.06
CA ILE A 145 25.47 4.77 7.41
C ILE A 145 25.97 5.92 6.56
N GLU A 146 26.46 6.97 7.22
CA GLU A 146 26.94 8.16 6.54
C GLU A 146 28.00 7.83 5.47
N GLY A 147 27.85 8.44 4.30
CA GLY A 147 28.69 8.18 3.12
C GLY A 147 28.42 6.86 2.39
N ILE A 148 27.74 5.89 3.00
CA ILE A 148 27.52 4.55 2.43
C ILE A 148 26.07 4.34 2.00
N THR A 149 25.10 4.66 2.86
CA THR A 149 23.68 4.45 2.58
C THR A 149 22.87 5.71 2.86
N LYS A 150 21.78 5.88 2.14
CA LYS A 150 20.85 7.00 2.26
C LYS A 150 19.41 6.52 2.33
N LYS A 151 18.55 7.31 2.98
CA LYS A 151 17.09 7.13 2.92
C LYS A 151 16.61 7.54 1.54
N LYS A 152 15.76 6.71 0.94
CA LYS A 152 15.05 6.99 -0.30
C LYS A 152 13.56 6.78 -0.05
N ILE A 153 12.75 7.72 -0.52
CA ILE A 153 11.29 7.57 -0.49
C ILE A 153 10.91 6.55 -1.55
N GLU A 154 10.14 5.55 -1.15
CA GLU A 154 9.52 4.57 -2.04
C GLU A 154 8.01 4.78 -2.02
N TRP A 155 7.35 4.57 -3.16
CA TRP A 155 5.90 4.74 -3.28
C TRP A 155 5.27 3.42 -3.68
N HIS A 156 4.41 2.87 -2.81
CA HIS A 156 3.70 1.63 -3.07
C HIS A 156 2.29 1.94 -3.52
N THR A 157 1.86 1.40 -4.66
CA THR A 157 0.48 1.57 -5.13
C THR A 157 -0.47 0.82 -4.22
N MET A 158 -1.57 1.49 -3.85
CA MET A 158 -2.72 0.88 -3.20
C MET A 158 -3.91 0.93 -4.15
N ASN A 159 -4.54 -0.23 -4.37
CA ASN A 159 -5.74 -0.32 -5.18
C ASN A 159 -6.90 -0.20 -4.20
N ILE A 160 -7.56 0.94 -4.22
CA ILE A 160 -8.56 1.27 -3.21
C ILE A 160 -9.84 1.74 -3.90
N ILE A 161 -10.99 1.50 -3.28
CA ILE A 161 -12.27 2.09 -3.67
C ILE A 161 -12.77 2.88 -2.47
N PHE A 162 -13.20 4.11 -2.69
CA PHE A 162 -13.85 4.93 -1.66
C PHE A 162 -15.37 4.86 -1.78
N GLY A 163 -16.07 5.02 -0.66
CA GLY A 163 -17.53 4.94 -0.57
C GLY A 163 -18.07 3.52 -0.41
N VAL A 164 -17.20 2.50 -0.47
CA VAL A 164 -17.55 1.09 -0.28
C VAL A 164 -16.77 0.54 0.91
N LYS A 165 -17.44 -0.27 1.74
CA LYS A 165 -16.85 -0.92 2.91
C LYS A 165 -17.10 -2.41 2.82
N GLU A 166 -16.08 -3.14 2.39
CA GLU A 166 -16.17 -4.57 2.11
C GLU A 166 -14.87 -5.29 2.52
N GLU A 167 -15.03 -6.32 3.35
CA GLU A 167 -14.02 -7.33 3.66
C GLU A 167 -14.39 -8.63 2.92
N TYR A 168 -13.38 -9.30 2.38
CA TYR A 168 -13.50 -10.63 1.80
C TYR A 168 -12.18 -11.36 1.94
N TYR A 169 -12.24 -12.63 2.35
CA TYR A 169 -11.07 -13.48 2.50
C TYR A 169 -11.21 -14.72 1.63
N ASP A 170 -10.31 -14.90 0.66
CA ASP A 170 -10.33 -16.07 -0.20
C ASP A 170 -9.67 -17.24 0.52
N PHE A 171 -10.39 -18.34 0.76
CA PHE A 171 -9.83 -19.51 1.46
C PHE A 171 -9.03 -20.46 0.54
N SER A 172 -8.88 -20.13 -0.74
CA SER A 172 -8.41 -21.06 -1.79
C SER A 172 -6.89 -21.17 -1.97
N PHE A 173 -6.07 -20.79 -0.98
CA PHE A 173 -4.60 -20.76 -1.07
C PHE A 173 -3.89 -21.90 -0.33
#